data_AF-W4GHW6-F1
#
_entry.id   AF-W4GHW6-F1
#
_cell.length_a   1.000
_cell.length_b   1.000
_cell.length_c   1.000
_cell.angle_alpha   90.00
_cell.angle_beta   90.00
_cell.angle_gamma   90.00
#
_symmetry.space_group_name_H-M   'P 1'
#
loop_
_entity.id
_entity.type
_entity.pdbx_description
1 polymer ?
#
loop_
_entity_poly.entity_id
_entity_poly.type
_entity_poly.pdbx_seq_one_letter_code
_entity_poly.pdbx_strand_id
1 'polypeptide(L)'
;MSSSPTVPQIYRRVLQLANKFPSIKQKQLVQDIKLEFHENKALTDPAKIKEKINIAIKGIQQLNQYVALDPNAQSWSVDMDKDPFGQNHPDRPASINP
;
A
#
# COMPACT_ATOMS: atom_id res chain seq x y z
N MET A 1 -25.77 8.73 -1.29
CA MET A 1 -25.33 7.32 -1.17
C MET A 1 -23.94 7.21 -1.77
N SER A 2 -22.91 7.00 -0.96
CA SER A 2 -21.52 6.93 -1.43
C SER A 2 -21.30 5.55 -2.08
N SER A 3 -21.32 5.48 -3.41
CA SER A 3 -21.00 4.24 -4.12
C SER A 3 -19.56 3.82 -3.83
N SER A 4 -19.35 2.55 -3.49
CA SER A 4 -18.00 1.99 -3.31
C SER A 4 -17.16 2.21 -4.58
N PRO A 5 -15.89 2.62 -4.46
CA PRO A 5 -15.06 2.87 -5.64
C PRO A 5 -14.85 1.58 -6.44
N THR A 6 -15.07 1.68 -7.75
CA THR A 6 -14.85 0.58 -8.69
C THR A 6 -13.35 0.28 -8.86
N VAL A 7 -13.01 -0.95 -9.26
CA VAL A 7 -11.60 -1.37 -9.49
C VAL A 7 -10.85 -0.42 -10.45
N PRO A 8 -11.43 0.04 -11.59
CA PRO A 8 -10.76 1.01 -12.46
C PRO A 8 -10.54 2.39 -11.82
N GLN A 9 -11.38 2.82 -10.87
CA GLN A 9 -11.16 4.06 -10.13
C GLN A 9 -9.99 3.90 -9.14
N ILE A 10 -9.93 2.77 -8.43
CA ILE A 10 -8.82 2.43 -7.52
C ILE A 10 -7.50 2.38 -8.28
N TYR A 11 -7.46 1.67 -9.41
CA TYR A 11 -6.27 1.56 -10.28
C TYR A 11 -5.74 2.93 -10.72
N ARG A 12 -6.63 3.81 -11.21
CA ARG A 12 -6.24 5.17 -11.62
C ARG A 12 -5.70 5.98 -10.45
N ARG A 13 -6.32 5.88 -9.26
CA ARG A 13 -5.91 6.63 -8.08
C ARG A 13 -4.53 6.19 -7.57
N VAL A 14 -4.30 4.88 -7.45
CA VAL A 14 -3.01 4.37 -6.98
C VAL A 14 -1.87 4.74 -7.96
N LEU A 15 -2.12 4.66 -9.28
CA LEU A 15 -1.13 5.10 -10.26
C LEU A 15 -0.84 6.60 -10.18
N GLN A 16 -1.85 7.44 -10.00
CA GLN A 16 -1.65 8.89 -9.84
C GLN A 16 -0.76 9.21 -8.64
N LEU A 17 -0.98 8.53 -7.51
CA LEU A 17 -0.17 8.73 -6.30
C LEU A 17 1.24 8.16 -6.46
N ALA A 18 1.38 6.96 -7.02
CA ALA A 18 2.68 6.36 -7.30
C ALA A 18 3.53 7.26 -8.23
N ASN A 19 2.94 7.88 -9.25
CA ASN A 19 3.63 8.84 -10.13
C ASN A 19 4.01 10.17 -9.46
N LYS A 20 3.54 10.45 -8.25
CA LYS A 20 3.94 11.62 -7.46
C LYS A 20 4.84 11.26 -6.29
N PHE A 21 5.05 9.97 -6.04
CA PHE A 21 5.83 9.48 -4.91
C PHE A 21 7.32 9.84 -5.08
N PRO A 22 7.92 10.61 -4.16
CA PRO A 22 9.29 11.09 -4.29
C PRO A 22 10.31 9.99 -3.93
N SER A 23 10.48 9.00 -4.82
CA SER A 23 11.40 7.88 -4.61
C SER A 23 12.16 7.52 -5.89
N ILE A 24 13.42 7.11 -5.75
CA ILE A 24 14.20 6.56 -6.87
C ILE A 24 13.57 5.27 -7.43
N LYS A 25 12.81 4.53 -6.61
CA LYS A 25 12.11 3.30 -7.00
C LYS A 25 10.71 3.56 -7.58
N GLN A 26 10.33 4.83 -7.77
CA GLN A 26 9.01 5.22 -8.27
C GLN A 26 8.62 4.50 -9.57
N LYS A 27 9.54 4.45 -10.54
CA LYS A 27 9.26 3.79 -11.83
C LYS A 27 8.98 2.30 -11.67
N GLN A 28 9.76 1.64 -10.82
CA GLN A 28 9.57 0.22 -10.51
C GLN A 28 8.22 0.01 -9.82
N LEU A 29 7.90 0.82 -8.79
CA LEU A 29 6.61 0.78 -8.11
C LEU A 29 5.42 0.92 -9.07
N VAL A 30 5.51 1.87 -10.02
CA VAL A 30 4.46 2.04 -11.04
C VAL A 30 4.33 0.82 -11.94
N GLN A 31 5.43 0.17 -12.31
CA GLN A 31 5.40 -1.06 -13.10
C GLN A 31 4.81 -2.22 -12.32
N ASP A 32 5.21 -2.40 -11.06
CA ASP A 32 4.72 -3.47 -10.19
C ASP A 32 3.21 -3.37 -9.98
N ILE A 33 2.70 -2.14 -9.74
CA ILE A 33 1.25 -1.89 -9.65
C ILE A 33 0.54 -2.27 -10.94
N LYS A 34 1.08 -1.90 -12.11
CA LYS A 34 0.46 -2.26 -13.40
C LYS A 34 0.44 -3.77 -13.60
N LEU A 35 1.54 -4.44 -13.26
CA LEU A 35 1.66 -5.89 -13.38
C LEU A 35 0.66 -6.60 -12.47
N GLU A 36 0.57 -6.22 -11.19
CA GLU A 36 -0.36 -6.86 -10.25
C GLU A 36 -1.82 -6.71 -10.69
N PHE A 37 -2.23 -5.53 -11.17
CA PHE A 37 -3.60 -5.35 -11.71
C PHE A 37 -3.83 -6.14 -13.01
N HIS A 38 -2.80 -6.33 -13.83
CA HIS A 38 -2.89 -7.12 -15.05
C HIS A 38 -3.04 -8.62 -14.73
N GLU A 39 -2.21 -9.15 -13.84
CA GLU A 39 -2.24 -10.56 -13.42
C GLU A 39 -3.57 -10.94 -12.75
N ASN A 40 -4.14 -10.03 -11.97
CA ASN A 40 -5.41 -10.24 -11.29
C ASN A 40 -6.64 -9.91 -12.15
N LYS A 41 -6.47 -9.53 -13.43
CA LYS A 41 -7.59 -9.15 -14.32
C LYS A 41 -8.61 -10.29 -14.51
N ALA A 42 -8.14 -11.54 -14.51
CA ALA A 42 -8.98 -12.73 -14.69
C ALA A 42 -9.48 -13.32 -13.36
N LEU A 43 -9.23 -12.65 -12.22
CA LEU A 43 -9.67 -13.11 -10.92
C LEU A 43 -11.20 -13.02 -10.82
N THR A 44 -11.85 -14.16 -10.56
CA THR A 44 -13.32 -14.27 -10.44
C THR A 44 -13.79 -14.56 -9.03
N ASP A 45 -12.89 -14.94 -8.13
CA ASP A 45 -13.19 -15.23 -6.73
C ASP A 45 -13.51 -13.94 -5.96
N PRO A 46 -14.75 -13.76 -5.48
CA PRO A 46 -15.18 -12.53 -4.83
C PRO A 46 -14.43 -12.25 -3.51
N ALA A 47 -14.00 -13.28 -2.79
CA ALA A 47 -13.26 -13.09 -1.54
C ALA A 47 -11.86 -12.52 -1.82
N LYS A 48 -11.16 -13.07 -2.81
CA LYS A 48 -9.85 -12.59 -3.24
C LYS A 48 -9.91 -11.21 -3.87
N ILE A 49 -10.95 -10.91 -4.65
CA ILE A 49 -11.17 -9.57 -5.21
C ILE A 49 -11.29 -8.55 -4.08
N LYS A 50 -12.11 -8.84 -3.05
CA LYS A 50 -12.29 -7.96 -1.89
C LYS A 50 -10.98 -7.75 -1.12
N GLU A 51 -10.20 -8.81 -0.94
CA GLU A 51 -8.88 -8.74 -0.31
C GLU A 51 -7.93 -7.83 -1.10
N LYS A 52 -7.81 -8.03 -2.41
CA LYS A 52 -6.96 -7.19 -3.29
C LYS A 52 -7.40 -5.74 -3.31
N ILE A 53 -8.71 -5.48 -3.32
CA ILE A 53 -9.27 -4.12 -3.18
C ILE A 53 -8.83 -3.48 -1.86
N ASN A 54 -8.93 -4.19 -0.74
CA ASN A 54 -8.52 -3.67 0.56
C ASN A 54 -7.02 -3.36 0.62
N ILE A 55 -6.18 -4.20 0.02
CA ILE A 55 -4.74 -3.96 -0.10
C ILE A 55 -4.48 -2.69 -0.91
N ALA A 56 -5.13 -2.53 -2.07
CA ALA A 56 -4.97 -1.34 -2.90
C ALA A 56 -5.44 -0.06 -2.19
N ILE A 57 -6.53 -0.12 -1.43
CA ILE A 57 -7.03 1.02 -0.62
C ILE A 57 -6.00 1.41 0.45
N LYS A 58 -5.42 0.44 1.16
CA LYS A 58 -4.36 0.70 2.16
C LYS A 58 -3.12 1.31 1.50
N GLY A 59 -2.69 0.78 0.35
CA GLY A 59 -1.58 1.33 -0.41
C GLY A 59 -1.83 2.78 -0.87
N ILE A 60 -3.06 3.10 -1.27
CA ILE A 60 -3.47 4.49 -1.57
C ILE A 60 -3.33 5.38 -0.34
N GLN A 61 -3.79 4.95 0.83
CA GLN A 61 -3.68 5.72 2.07
C GLN A 61 -2.22 6.01 2.40
N GLN A 62 -1.36 4.99 2.32
CA GLN A 62 0.08 5.11 2.57
C GLN A 62 0.74 6.07 1.59
N LEU A 63 0.56 5.88 0.28
CA LEU A 63 1.13 6.78 -0.73
C LEU A 63 0.63 8.22 -0.56
N ASN A 64 -0.64 8.38 -0.19
CA ASN A 64 -1.21 9.69 0.04
C ASN A 64 -0.58 10.39 1.26
N GLN A 65 -0.12 9.68 2.29
CA GLN A 65 0.63 10.29 3.40
C GLN A 65 1.92 10.96 2.93
N TYR A 66 2.61 10.37 1.95
CA TYR A 66 3.86 10.92 1.43
C TYR A 66 3.66 11.98 0.34
N VAL A 67 2.58 11.87 -0.44
CA VAL A 67 2.28 12.80 -1.54
C VAL A 67 1.49 14.03 -1.06
N ALA A 68 0.69 13.90 0.00
CA ALA A 68 -0.08 15.01 0.58
C ALA A 68 0.72 15.83 1.62
N LEU A 69 2.03 15.61 1.73
CA LEU A 69 2.94 16.53 2.40
C LEU A 69 2.94 17.85 1.62
N ASP A 70 2.02 18.73 1.99
CA ASP A 70 2.11 20.15 1.69
C ASP A 70 3.44 20.62 2.33
N PRO A 71 4.38 21.22 1.57
CA PRO A 71 5.63 21.73 2.14
C PRO A 71 5.42 22.77 3.26
N ASN A 72 4.18 23.23 3.49
CA ASN A 72 3.81 24.20 4.53
C ASN A 72 3.09 23.60 5.77
N ALA A 73 2.83 22.30 5.85
CA ALA A 73 2.06 21.71 6.94
C ALA A 73 2.91 21.43 8.20
N GLN A 74 2.93 22.38 9.13
CA GLN A 74 3.44 22.23 10.50
C GLN A 74 2.51 21.36 11.35
N SER A 75 2.82 20.07 11.50
CA SER A 75 2.51 19.21 12.67
C SER A 75 2.39 17.75 12.21
N TRP A 76 3.29 16.89 12.70
CA TRP A 76 3.34 15.48 12.35
C TRP A 76 3.10 14.64 13.62
N SER A 77 2.13 13.73 13.54
CA SER A 77 2.10 12.52 14.36
C SER A 77 1.92 11.36 13.39
N VAL A 78 2.96 10.55 13.24
CA VAL A 78 2.93 9.33 12.44
C VAL A 78 2.78 8.19 13.42
N ASP A 79 1.56 7.71 13.63
CA ASP A 79 1.33 6.43 14.29
C ASP A 79 1.81 5.33 13.34
N MET A 80 3.06 4.92 13.52
CA MET A 80 3.65 3.73 12.90
C MET A 80 3.09 2.47 13.56
N ASP A 81 1.76 2.31 13.59
CA ASP A 81 1.17 1.06 14.04
C ASP A 81 1.13 0.04 12.90
N LYS A 82 2.06 -0.91 13.02
CA LYS A 82 2.21 -2.17 12.28
C LYS A 82 2.76 -2.07 10.87
N ASP A 83 4.07 -2.30 10.84
CA ASP A 83 4.82 -2.93 9.77
C ASP A 83 3.97 -3.97 8.98
N PRO A 84 3.59 -3.68 7.72
CA PRO A 84 2.81 -4.60 6.89
C PRO A 84 3.65 -5.77 6.34
N PHE A 85 4.96 -5.77 6.59
CA PHE A 85 5.88 -6.85 6.25
C PHE A 85 6.39 -7.49 7.54
N GLY A 86 5.54 -8.29 8.20
CA GLY A 86 5.86 -8.95 9.46
C GLY A 86 7.24 -9.63 9.46
N GLN A 87 8.24 -8.92 9.98
CA GLN A 87 9.51 -9.45 10.46
C GLN A 87 9.70 -9.01 11.92
N ASN A 88 8.78 -9.45 12.77
CA ASN A 88 9.04 -9.59 14.20
C ASN A 88 8.74 -11.04 14.57
N HIS A 89 9.73 -11.91 14.41
CA HIS A 89 9.76 -13.21 15.10
C HIS A 89 10.44 -12.98 16.46
N PRO A 90 9.72 -13.04 17.59
CA PRO A 90 10.34 -12.94 18.92
C PRO A 90 10.88 -14.28 19.47
N ASP A 91 10.81 -15.39 18.72
CA ASP A 91 11.20 -16.71 19.23
C ASP A 91 12.68 -17.07 18.96
N ARG A 92 13.61 -16.25 19.45
CA ARG A 92 14.98 -16.70 19.73
C ARG A 92 15.15 -16.84 21.24
N PRO A 93 14.99 -18.04 21.84
CA PRO A 93 15.35 -18.22 23.23
C PRO A 93 16.84 -17.95 23.42
N ALA A 94 17.16 -17.09 24.38
CA ALA A 94 18.52 -16.73 24.75
C ALA A 94 19.30 -17.99 25.14
N SER A 95 20.48 -18.15 24.55
CA SER A 95 21.44 -19.17 24.93
C SER A 95 21.84 -18.95 26.39
N ILE A 96 21.39 -19.83 27.29
CA ILE A 96 21.90 -19.91 28.67
C ILE A 96 23.07 -20.90 28.64
N ASN A 97 24.28 -20.39 28.81
CA ASN A 97 25.47 -21.18 29.12
C ASN A 97 25.62 -21.28 30.66
N PRO A 98 25.90 -22.46 31.22
CA PRO A 98 26.63 -22.57 32.48
C PRO A 98 28.14 -22.38 32.28
#